data_AF-A0A7R9M180-F1
#
_entry.id   AF-A0A7R9M180-F1
#
_cell.length_a   1.000
_cell.length_b   1.000
_cell.length_c   1.000
_cell.angle_alpha   90.00
_cell.angle_beta   90.00
_cell.angle_gamma   90.00
#
_symmetry.space_group_name_H-M   'P 1'
#
loop_
_entity.id
_entity.type
_entity.pdbx_description
1 polymer ?
#
loop_
_entity_poly.entity_id
_entity_poly.type
_entity_poly.pdbx_seq_one_letter_code
_entity_poly.pdbx_strand_id
1 'polypeptide(L)'
;MDLSRVADDLGKIRFQFKCFHKPVFSWKGSYFVCRVKAERSLSFDHGLEGSIAEDCYFAVNAYRCGHTFDWIEGQMWEESPFTVSDFIEQRKRWMQGIHLVVHSPNLPLRYKLFVAMSHYAWVTSILHKTLFVVLYLKPHYSNYWMSVLNAFVNAVIFYTFIFGSLKSFSVQKIGVKRYLLYVLGSILAAPMSLIVETIAVFLGFTTNKYMFYIVKKQM
;
A
#
# COMPACT_ATOMS: atom_id res chain seq x y z
N MET A 1 6.93 11.54 0.65
CA MET A 1 5.78 11.05 -0.14
C MET A 1 5.31 9.69 0.37
N ASP A 2 6.20 8.74 0.68
CA ASP A 2 5.82 7.39 1.15
C ASP A 2 5.47 7.28 2.66
N LEU A 3 5.06 8.38 3.31
CA LEU A 3 4.83 8.40 4.77
C LEU A 3 3.56 7.65 5.20
N SER A 4 2.55 7.62 4.32
CA SER A 4 1.31 6.87 4.53
C SER A 4 1.57 5.37 4.74
N ARG A 5 2.66 4.84 4.16
CA ARG A 5 3.08 3.44 4.31
C ARG A 5 3.41 3.08 5.76
N VAL A 6 4.06 3.98 6.49
CA VAL A 6 4.41 3.76 7.91
C VAL A 6 3.15 3.60 8.76
N ALA A 7 2.12 4.40 8.49
CA ALA A 7 0.83 4.28 9.18
C ALA A 7 0.08 3.00 8.79
N ASP A 8 0.14 2.60 7.52
CA ASP A 8 -0.44 1.34 7.04
C ASP A 8 0.22 0.11 7.69
N ASP A 9 1.55 0.11 7.81
CA ASP A 9 2.33 -0.96 8.45
C ASP A 9 2.00 -1.07 9.94
N LEU A 10 2.11 0.04 10.67
CA LEU A 10 1.91 0.07 12.13
C LEU A 10 0.44 0.02 12.56
N GLY A 11 -0.49 0.34 11.65
CA GLY A 11 -1.92 0.32 11.88
C GLY A 11 -2.56 -0.95 11.31
N LYS A 12 -2.87 -0.92 10.01
CA LYS A 12 -3.61 -1.98 9.31
C LYS A 12 -2.91 -3.33 9.38
N ILE A 13 -1.61 -3.39 9.05
CA ILE A 13 -0.86 -4.66 8.99
C ILE A 13 -0.60 -5.21 10.40
N ARG A 14 -0.19 -4.36 11.34
CA ARG A 14 -0.01 -4.77 12.73
C ARG A 14 -1.31 -5.30 13.35
N PHE A 15 -2.43 -4.60 13.14
CA PHE A 15 -3.73 -5.00 13.65
C PHE A 15 -4.15 -6.37 13.10
N GLN A 16 -4.04 -6.61 11.79
CA GLN A 16 -4.47 -7.90 11.24
C GLN A 16 -3.64 -9.08 11.76
N PHE A 17 -2.35 -8.90 12.02
CA PHE A 17 -1.52 -9.98 12.55
C PHE A 17 -1.69 -10.19 14.04
N LYS A 18 -1.91 -9.13 14.83
CA LYS A 18 -2.15 -9.27 16.26
C LYS A 18 -3.56 -9.78 16.59
N CYS A 19 -4.58 -9.39 15.81
CA CYS A 19 -5.96 -9.76 16.12
C CYS A 19 -6.44 -11.01 15.35
N PHE A 20 -6.07 -11.15 14.08
CA PHE A 20 -6.56 -12.26 13.24
C PHE A 20 -5.52 -13.33 12.99
N HIS A 21 -4.24 -13.05 13.22
CA HIS A 21 -3.10 -13.90 12.88
C HIS A 21 -3.09 -14.34 11.40
N LYS A 22 -3.58 -13.47 10.51
CA LYS A 22 -3.86 -13.77 9.09
C LYS A 22 -3.57 -12.56 8.18
N PRO A 23 -3.18 -12.77 6.91
CA PRO A 23 -2.90 -11.70 5.95
C PRO A 23 -4.19 -11.29 5.24
N VAL A 24 -5.12 -10.67 5.97
CA VAL A 24 -6.49 -10.43 5.50
C VAL A 24 -6.55 -9.31 4.45
N PHE A 25 -5.93 -8.16 4.72
CA PHE A 25 -6.10 -6.96 3.89
C PHE A 25 -4.94 -6.72 2.93
N SER A 26 -3.71 -6.99 3.39
CA SER A 26 -2.51 -6.79 2.59
C SER A 26 -1.35 -7.60 3.17
N TRP A 27 -0.28 -7.71 2.39
CA TRP A 27 0.99 -8.27 2.83
C TRP A 27 2.13 -7.33 2.43
N LYS A 28 3.20 -7.33 3.22
CA LYS A 28 4.44 -6.58 2.96
C LYS A 28 5.56 -7.58 2.78
N GLY A 29 6.20 -7.59 1.60
CA GLY A 29 7.32 -8.50 1.29
C GLY A 29 8.67 -8.14 1.90
N SER A 30 8.81 -6.97 2.54
CA SER A 30 10.06 -6.60 3.20
C SER A 30 10.02 -6.87 4.71
N TYR A 31 11.14 -7.36 5.25
CA TYR A 31 11.40 -7.60 6.68
C TYR A 31 10.40 -8.54 7.37
N PHE A 32 10.02 -9.63 6.71
CA PHE A 32 9.33 -10.74 7.36
C PHE A 32 10.29 -11.91 7.58
N VAL A 33 9.97 -12.77 8.53
CA VAL A 33 10.67 -14.03 8.77
C VAL A 33 9.67 -15.16 8.60
N CYS A 34 10.03 -16.17 7.83
CA CYS A 34 9.24 -17.38 7.69
C CYS A 34 10.07 -18.59 8.14
N ARG A 35 9.37 -19.65 8.56
CA ARG A 35 10.03 -20.92 8.90
C ARG A 35 10.54 -21.55 7.61
N VAL A 36 11.80 -21.97 7.58
CA VAL A 36 12.42 -22.65 6.42
C VAL A 36 11.58 -23.84 5.92
N LYS A 37 10.93 -24.58 6.82
CA LYS A 37 10.03 -25.68 6.45
C LYS A 37 8.81 -25.18 5.64
N ALA A 38 8.21 -24.07 6.06
CA ALA A 38 7.06 -23.48 5.37
C ALA A 38 7.47 -22.88 4.02
N GLU A 39 8.60 -22.17 4.00
CA GLU A 39 9.21 -21.64 2.78
C GLU A 39 9.46 -22.74 1.75
N ARG A 40 10.16 -23.82 2.13
CA ARG A 40 10.46 -24.93 1.22
C ARG A 40 9.22 -25.66 0.72
N SER A 41 8.16 -25.72 1.54
CA SER A 41 6.91 -26.38 1.14
C SER A 41 6.06 -25.55 0.19
N LEU A 42 6.09 -24.22 0.30
CA LEU A 42 5.25 -23.33 -0.49
C LEU A 42 6.00 -22.80 -1.72
N SER A 43 7.30 -22.59 -1.60
CA SER A 43 8.16 -21.85 -2.54
C SER A 43 7.71 -20.39 -2.75
N PHE A 44 8.61 -19.53 -3.23
CA PHE A 44 8.25 -18.21 -3.77
C PHE A 44 8.08 -18.23 -5.29
N ASP A 45 8.53 -19.31 -5.94
CA ASP A 45 8.38 -19.48 -7.38
C ASP A 45 6.98 -20.00 -7.71
N HIS A 46 6.10 -19.06 -8.06
CA HIS A 46 4.70 -19.32 -8.42
C HIS A 46 4.41 -19.01 -9.90
N GLY A 47 5.45 -18.93 -10.73
CA GLY A 47 5.35 -18.59 -12.15
C GLY A 47 4.98 -17.14 -12.42
N LEU A 48 4.59 -16.85 -13.68
CA LEU A 48 4.38 -15.49 -14.19
C LEU A 48 3.31 -14.70 -13.42
N GLU A 49 2.27 -15.35 -12.92
CA GLU A 49 1.19 -14.70 -12.16
C GLU A 49 1.61 -14.30 -10.74
N GLY A 50 2.58 -15.01 -10.16
CA GLY A 50 3.12 -14.72 -8.84
C GLY A 50 4.36 -13.82 -8.85
N SER A 51 5.05 -13.68 -9.99
CA SER A 51 6.38 -13.06 -10.05
C SER A 51 6.45 -11.56 -9.73
N ILE A 52 5.33 -10.83 -9.73
CA ILE A 52 5.34 -9.37 -9.47
C ILE A 52 4.98 -9.04 -8.03
N ALA A 53 4.12 -9.84 -7.41
CA ALA A 53 3.75 -9.76 -6.01
C ALA A 53 3.90 -11.14 -5.37
N GLU A 54 5.12 -11.67 -5.49
CA GLU A 54 5.53 -12.98 -4.98
C GLU A 54 5.25 -13.12 -3.48
N ASP A 55 5.44 -12.02 -2.76
CA ASP A 55 5.20 -11.84 -1.35
C ASP A 55 3.70 -11.95 -1.02
N CYS A 56 2.86 -11.23 -1.75
CA CYS A 56 1.41 -11.30 -1.58
C CYS A 56 0.86 -12.68 -1.94
N TYR A 57 1.33 -13.27 -3.04
CA TYR A 57 0.95 -14.61 -3.46
C TYR A 57 1.34 -15.64 -2.39
N PHE A 58 2.59 -15.59 -1.92
CA PHE A 58 3.10 -16.46 -0.88
C PHE A 58 2.25 -16.35 0.40
N ALA A 59 1.90 -15.14 0.83
CA ALA A 59 1.10 -14.93 2.03
C ALA A 59 -0.31 -15.53 1.91
N VAL A 60 -0.98 -15.34 0.77
CA VAL A 60 -2.32 -15.93 0.53
C VAL A 60 -2.23 -17.45 0.44
N ASN A 61 -1.20 -18.00 -0.20
CA ASN A 61 -0.98 -19.44 -0.29
C ASN A 61 -0.64 -20.06 1.08
N ALA A 62 0.19 -19.40 1.89
CA ALA A 62 0.50 -19.81 3.25
C ALA A 62 -0.76 -19.79 4.13
N TYR A 63 -1.61 -18.76 3.99
CA TYR A 63 -2.90 -18.71 4.68
C TYR A 63 -3.83 -19.84 4.24
N ARG A 64 -3.87 -20.17 2.95
CA ARG A 64 -4.61 -21.32 2.40
C ARG A 64 -4.14 -22.65 3.01
N CYS A 65 -2.84 -22.81 3.23
CA CYS A 65 -2.24 -24.00 3.85
C CYS A 65 -2.37 -24.04 5.38
N GLY A 66 -3.06 -23.06 5.99
CA GLY A 66 -3.32 -23.05 7.43
C GLY A 66 -2.18 -22.49 8.28
N HIS A 67 -1.21 -21.80 7.68
CA HIS A 67 -0.18 -21.09 8.43
C HIS A 67 -0.75 -19.84 9.10
N THR A 68 -0.24 -19.55 10.29
CA THR A 68 -0.57 -18.36 11.08
C THR A 68 0.52 -17.31 10.95
N PHE A 69 0.12 -16.05 11.10
CA PHE A 69 1.00 -14.89 11.00
C PHE A 69 1.00 -14.12 12.31
N ASP A 70 2.13 -13.51 12.65
CA ASP A 70 2.23 -12.62 13.80
C ASP A 70 3.14 -11.43 13.47
N TRP A 71 2.96 -10.34 14.21
CA TRP A 71 3.76 -9.14 14.12
C TRP A 71 4.96 -9.24 15.06
N ILE A 72 6.16 -9.08 14.50
CA ILE A 72 7.41 -9.01 15.25
C ILE A 72 7.55 -7.57 15.78
N GLU A 73 7.63 -7.43 17.09
CA GLU A 73 7.86 -6.13 17.73
C GLU A 73 9.30 -5.67 17.44
N GLY A 74 9.44 -4.67 16.57
CA GLY A 74 10.72 -4.14 16.14
C GLY A 74 10.58 -2.82 15.37
N GLN A 75 11.67 -2.06 15.31
CA GLN A 75 11.75 -0.87 14.47
C GLN A 75 12.51 -1.20 13.19
N MET A 76 12.00 -0.69 12.08
CA MET A 76 12.55 -0.93 10.76
C MET A 76 12.72 0.41 10.05
N TRP A 77 13.90 0.62 9.48
CA TRP A 77 14.23 1.81 8.71
C TRP A 77 14.28 1.42 7.24
N GLU A 78 13.23 1.78 6.49
CA GLU A 78 13.15 1.54 5.05
C GLU A 78 13.40 2.84 4.30
N GLU A 79 14.23 2.76 3.26
CA GLU A 79 14.41 3.89 2.36
C GLU A 79 13.24 3.98 1.38
N SER A 80 12.63 5.17 1.33
CA SER A 80 11.61 5.52 0.36
C SER A 80 12.22 5.76 -1.02
N PRO A 81 11.44 5.68 -2.11
CA PRO A 81 11.90 6.07 -3.44
C PRO A 81 12.49 7.49 -3.45
N PHE A 82 13.62 7.68 -4.12
CA PHE A 82 14.34 8.96 -4.16
C PHE A 82 13.78 9.92 -5.21
N THR A 83 13.16 9.39 -6.26
CA THR A 83 12.56 10.18 -7.34
C THR A 83 11.07 9.91 -7.49
N VAL A 84 10.34 10.87 -8.09
CA VAL A 84 8.91 10.71 -8.41
C VAL A 84 8.69 9.56 -9.40
N SER A 85 9.61 9.38 -10.35
CA SER A 85 9.57 8.27 -11.33
C SER A 85 9.63 6.92 -10.63
N ASP A 86 10.55 6.75 -9.68
CA ASP A 86 10.68 5.50 -8.91
C ASP A 86 9.42 5.22 -8.07
N PHE A 87 8.79 6.26 -7.54
CA PHE A 87 7.54 6.13 -6.81
C PHE A 87 6.39 5.69 -7.73
N ILE A 88 6.30 6.23 -8.96
CA ILE A 88 5.31 5.81 -9.96
C ILE A 88 5.51 4.33 -10.29
N GLU A 89 6.74 3.92 -10.60
CA GLU A 89 7.08 2.54 -10.91
C GLU A 89 6.76 1.60 -9.74
N GLN A 90 7.00 2.02 -8.51
CA GLN A 90 6.65 1.25 -7.31
C GLN A 90 5.13 1.04 -7.18
N ARG A 91 4.34 2.11 -7.30
CA ARG A 91 2.87 2.03 -7.17
C ARG A 91 2.24 1.28 -8.33
N LYS A 92 2.77 1.44 -9.53
CA LYS A 92 2.40 0.66 -10.72
C LYS A 92 2.58 -0.84 -10.46
N ARG A 93 3.76 -1.24 -9.95
CA ARG A 93 4.07 -2.64 -9.61
C ARG A 93 3.10 -3.21 -8.58
N TRP A 94 2.81 -2.46 -7.51
CA TRP A 94 1.86 -2.92 -6.49
C TRP A 94 0.45 -3.12 -7.05
N MET A 95 -0.01 -2.20 -7.90
CA MET A 95 -1.30 -2.34 -8.56
C MET A 95 -1.35 -3.59 -9.43
N GLN A 96 -0.40 -3.76 -10.33
CA GLN A 96 -0.34 -4.90 -11.25
C GLN A 96 -0.17 -6.23 -10.50
N GLY A 97 0.71 -6.27 -9.50
CA GLY A 97 0.98 -7.47 -8.71
C GLY A 97 -0.24 -7.93 -7.90
N ILE A 98 -0.89 -7.01 -7.17
CA ILE A 98 -2.10 -7.36 -6.41
C ILE A 98 -3.24 -7.78 -7.36
N HIS A 99 -3.36 -7.12 -8.52
CA HIS A 99 -4.34 -7.49 -9.54
C HIS A 99 -4.14 -8.93 -10.04
N LEU A 100 -2.89 -9.34 -10.32
CA LEU A 100 -2.57 -10.71 -10.73
C LEU A 100 -2.91 -11.73 -9.64
N VAL A 101 -2.55 -11.45 -8.38
CA VAL A 101 -2.87 -12.34 -7.24
C VAL A 101 -4.37 -12.51 -7.05
N VAL A 102 -5.14 -11.41 -7.15
CA VAL A 102 -6.60 -11.42 -7.01
C VAL A 102 -7.27 -12.21 -8.14
N HIS A 103 -6.74 -12.15 -9.37
CA HIS A 103 -7.30 -12.86 -10.52
C HIS A 103 -6.72 -14.25 -10.77
N SER A 104 -5.68 -14.68 -10.06
CA SER A 104 -5.06 -16.00 -10.27
C SER A 104 -6.06 -17.14 -9.98
N PRO A 105 -6.29 -18.08 -10.91
CA PRO A 105 -7.21 -19.21 -10.71
C PRO A 105 -6.67 -20.23 -9.70
N ASN A 106 -5.36 -20.22 -9.46
CA ASN A 106 -4.67 -21.15 -8.57
C ASN A 106 -4.99 -20.90 -7.07
N LEU A 107 -5.49 -19.69 -6.74
CA LEU A 107 -5.84 -19.30 -5.38
C LEU A 107 -7.37 -19.21 -5.20
N PRO A 108 -7.97 -19.96 -4.25
CA PRO A 108 -9.41 -19.90 -4.00
C PRO A 108 -9.86 -18.52 -3.53
N LEU A 109 -11.01 -18.05 -4.06
CA LEU A 109 -11.54 -16.71 -3.82
C LEU A 109 -11.68 -16.37 -2.32
N ARG A 110 -12.06 -17.34 -1.48
CA ARG A 110 -12.26 -17.14 -0.03
C ARG A 110 -11.03 -16.57 0.70
N TYR A 111 -9.82 -16.89 0.24
CA TYR A 111 -8.58 -16.43 0.88
C TYR A 111 -8.08 -15.09 0.35
N LYS A 112 -8.57 -14.68 -0.83
CA LYS A 112 -8.20 -13.43 -1.49
C LYS A 112 -9.33 -12.39 -1.51
N LEU A 113 -10.51 -12.70 -0.96
CA LEU A 113 -11.68 -11.81 -0.99
C LEU A 113 -11.39 -10.45 -0.35
N PHE A 114 -10.80 -10.42 0.84
CA PHE A 114 -10.48 -9.17 1.54
C PHE A 114 -9.34 -8.39 0.88
N VAL A 115 -8.35 -9.10 0.34
CA VAL A 115 -7.28 -8.50 -0.48
C VAL A 115 -7.87 -7.86 -1.74
N ALA A 116 -8.82 -8.55 -2.41
CA ALA A 116 -9.53 -8.03 -3.57
C ALA A 116 -10.35 -6.79 -3.22
N MET A 117 -11.11 -6.81 -2.12
CA MET A 117 -11.85 -5.64 -1.64
C MET A 117 -10.91 -4.47 -1.36
N SER A 118 -9.77 -4.69 -0.70
CA SER A 118 -8.78 -3.65 -0.45
C SER A 118 -8.19 -3.09 -1.75
N HIS A 119 -7.90 -3.95 -2.73
CA HIS A 119 -7.37 -3.55 -4.03
C HIS A 119 -8.36 -2.69 -4.82
N TYR A 120 -9.61 -3.15 -4.96
CA TYR A 120 -10.63 -2.40 -5.68
C TYR A 120 -11.05 -1.13 -4.94
N ALA A 121 -11.04 -1.12 -3.61
CA ALA A 121 -11.28 0.10 -2.83
C ALA A 121 -10.19 1.16 -3.12
N TRP A 122 -8.93 0.75 -3.23
CA TRP A 122 -7.85 1.66 -3.59
C TRP A 122 -8.00 2.20 -5.03
N VAL A 123 -8.22 1.32 -6.01
CA VAL A 123 -8.42 1.71 -7.42
C VAL A 123 -9.62 2.64 -7.58
N THR A 124 -10.77 2.29 -7.00
CA THR A 124 -11.99 3.09 -7.11
C THR A 124 -11.88 4.43 -6.37
N SER A 125 -11.15 4.49 -5.25
CA SER A 125 -10.87 5.75 -4.54
C SER A 125 -10.11 6.74 -5.42
N ILE A 126 -9.12 6.25 -6.19
CA ILE A 126 -8.36 7.08 -7.13
C ILE A 126 -9.27 7.59 -8.25
N LEU A 127 -10.03 6.71 -8.88
CA LEU A 127 -10.96 7.10 -9.95
C LEU A 127 -12.00 8.12 -9.47
N HIS A 128 -12.55 7.92 -8.27
CA HIS A 128 -13.51 8.83 -7.67
C HIS A 128 -12.91 10.22 -7.43
N LYS A 129 -11.67 10.29 -6.92
CA LYS A 129 -10.96 11.55 -6.69
C LYS A 129 -10.66 12.28 -8.01
N THR A 130 -10.24 11.57 -9.06
CA THR A 130 -10.04 12.17 -10.39
C THR A 130 -11.34 12.72 -10.96
N LEU A 131 -12.43 11.95 -10.85
CA LEU A 131 -13.75 12.38 -11.29
C LEU A 131 -14.24 13.60 -10.51
N PHE A 132 -14.01 13.65 -9.19
CA PHE A 132 -14.37 14.79 -8.36
C PHE A 132 -13.67 16.08 -8.80
N VAL A 133 -12.37 16.03 -9.13
CA VAL A 133 -11.63 17.20 -9.65
C VAL A 133 -12.22 17.70 -10.97
N VAL A 134 -12.57 16.79 -11.89
CA VAL A 134 -13.19 17.14 -13.18
C VAL A 134 -14.60 17.70 -12.99
N LEU A 135 -15.37 17.12 -12.07
CA LEU A 135 -16.75 17.54 -11.80
C LEU A 135 -16.84 18.80 -10.94
N TYR A 136 -15.80 19.18 -10.17
CA TYR A 136 -15.78 20.41 -9.37
C TYR A 136 -15.90 21.68 -10.24
N LEU A 137 -15.58 21.57 -11.54
CA LEU A 137 -15.80 22.61 -12.54
C LEU A 137 -17.29 22.81 -12.88
N LYS A 138 -18.19 21.95 -12.38
CA LYS A 138 -19.64 22.08 -12.47
C LYS A 138 -20.26 22.06 -11.06
N PRO A 139 -21.23 22.94 -10.75
CA PRO A 139 -21.94 22.87 -9.47
C PRO A 139 -22.65 21.51 -9.35
N HIS A 140 -22.14 20.65 -8.47
CA HIS A 140 -22.69 19.32 -8.22
C HIS A 140 -23.34 19.28 -6.85
N TYR A 141 -24.61 18.85 -6.79
CA TYR A 141 -25.32 18.60 -5.54
C TYR A 141 -24.78 17.31 -4.91
N SER A 142 -23.77 17.44 -4.06
CA SER A 142 -23.29 16.34 -3.24
C SER A 142 -24.31 16.06 -2.13
N ASN A 143 -24.78 14.82 -2.03
CA ASN A 143 -25.58 14.38 -0.88
C ASN A 143 -24.77 14.59 0.42
N TYR A 144 -25.41 15.14 1.47
CA TYR A 144 -24.79 15.41 2.77
C TYR A 144 -24.01 14.21 3.32
N TRP A 145 -24.60 13.01 3.28
CA TRP A 145 -23.95 11.80 3.79
C TRP A 145 -22.68 11.42 3.03
N MET A 146 -22.69 11.63 1.70
CA MET A 146 -21.51 11.40 0.86
C MET A 146 -20.40 12.41 1.18
N SER A 147 -20.77 13.67 1.48
CA SER A 147 -19.81 14.68 1.94
C SER A 147 -19.17 14.30 3.28
N VAL A 148 -19.96 13.81 4.25
CA VAL A 148 -19.46 13.37 5.56
C VAL A 148 -18.50 12.18 5.41
N LEU A 149 -18.88 11.17 4.62
CA LEU A 149 -18.01 10.00 4.37
C LEU A 149 -16.71 10.40 3.67
N ASN A 150 -16.78 11.26 2.66
CA ASN A 150 -15.60 11.75 1.97
C ASN A 150 -14.70 12.59 2.91
N ALA A 151 -15.28 13.45 3.75
CA ALA A 151 -14.54 14.21 4.76
C ALA A 151 -13.82 13.28 5.75
N PHE A 152 -14.48 12.22 6.21
CA PHE A 152 -13.88 11.21 7.06
C PHE A 152 -12.71 10.51 6.37
N VAL A 153 -12.89 10.02 5.14
CA VAL A 153 -11.81 9.36 4.38
C VAL A 153 -10.60 10.30 4.20
N ASN A 154 -10.83 11.56 3.86
CA ASN A 154 -9.74 12.53 3.72
C ASN A 154 -9.07 12.82 5.07
N ALA A 155 -9.82 12.90 6.17
CA ALA A 155 -9.26 13.04 7.51
C ALA A 155 -8.36 11.86 7.89
N VAL A 156 -8.77 10.62 7.58
CA VAL A 156 -7.93 9.43 7.77
C VAL A 156 -6.65 9.50 6.94
N ILE A 157 -6.72 9.96 5.69
CA ILE A 157 -5.53 10.16 4.84
C ILE A 157 -4.59 11.20 5.47
N PHE A 158 -5.08 12.36 5.90
CA PHE A 158 -4.22 13.32 6.57
C PHE A 158 -3.60 12.76 7.85
N TYR A 159 -4.38 11.99 8.63
CA TYR A 159 -3.87 11.30 9.79
C TYR A 159 -2.73 10.33 9.45
N THR A 160 -2.81 9.54 8.37
CA THR A 160 -1.73 8.60 8.02
C THR A 160 -0.44 9.32 7.64
N PHE A 161 -0.51 10.46 6.94
CA PHE A 161 0.66 11.28 6.63
C PHE A 161 1.28 11.92 7.89
N ILE A 162 0.44 12.48 8.76
CA ILE A 162 0.89 13.06 10.04
C ILE A 162 1.54 11.97 10.89
N PHE A 163 0.84 10.88 11.16
CA PHE A 163 1.35 9.76 11.95
C PHE A 163 2.66 9.19 11.38
N GLY A 164 2.72 9.01 10.06
CA GLY A 164 3.93 8.58 9.36
C GLY A 164 5.10 9.54 9.58
N SER A 165 4.89 10.85 9.47
CA SER A 165 5.94 11.85 9.74
C SER A 165 6.39 11.84 11.20
N LEU A 166 5.46 11.75 12.15
CA LEU A 166 5.78 11.71 13.58
C LEU A 166 6.63 10.50 13.95
N LYS A 167 6.42 9.35 13.29
CA LYS A 167 7.19 8.12 13.52
C LYS A 167 8.50 8.06 12.74
N SER A 168 8.56 8.66 11.56
CA SER A 168 9.76 8.63 10.71
C SER A 168 10.84 9.58 11.21
N PHE A 169 10.45 10.71 11.80
CA PHE A 169 11.40 11.74 12.25
C PHE A 169 11.51 11.77 13.76
N SER A 170 12.74 11.78 14.29
CA SER A 170 12.99 11.97 15.72
C SER A 170 13.28 13.43 16.02
N VAL A 171 12.51 14.02 16.95
CA VAL A 171 12.70 15.41 17.42
C VAL A 171 14.10 15.62 17.98
N GLN A 172 14.63 14.62 18.68
CA GLN A 172 15.95 14.68 19.33
C GLN A 172 17.10 14.82 18.31
N LYS A 173 16.95 14.26 17.11
CA LYS A 173 18.00 14.29 16.07
C LYS A 173 17.97 15.54 15.20
N ILE A 174 16.79 16.12 14.96
CA ILE A 174 16.56 17.13 13.92
C ILE A 174 16.22 18.51 14.53
N GLY A 175 15.75 18.54 15.77
CA GLY A 175 15.31 19.76 16.45
C GLY A 175 13.87 20.15 16.12
N VAL A 176 13.21 20.84 17.05
CA VAL A 176 11.75 21.12 17.03
C VAL A 176 11.31 21.89 15.79
N LYS A 177 12.07 22.93 15.37
CA LYS A 177 11.69 23.76 14.22
C LYS A 177 11.66 22.97 12.90
N ARG A 178 12.69 22.15 12.65
CA ARG A 178 12.78 21.32 11.45
C ARG A 178 11.75 20.18 11.49
N TYR A 179 11.50 19.63 12.66
CA TYR A 179 10.45 18.63 12.86
C TYR A 179 9.07 19.15 12.46
N LEU A 180 8.67 20.33 12.95
CA LEU A 180 7.40 20.96 12.56
C LEU A 180 7.33 21.22 11.06
N LEU A 181 8.43 21.68 10.45
CA LEU A 181 8.50 21.89 9.01
C LEU A 181 8.31 20.60 8.21
N TYR A 182 8.85 19.46 8.67
CA TYR A 182 8.63 18.16 8.03
C TYR A 182 7.21 17.64 8.21
N VAL A 183 6.59 17.86 9.37
CA VAL A 183 5.17 17.52 9.57
C VAL A 183 4.30 18.36 8.64
N LEU A 184 4.52 19.68 8.55
CA LEU A 184 3.79 20.55 7.62
C LEU A 184 4.05 20.16 6.16
N GLY A 185 5.29 19.87 5.81
CA GLY A 185 5.67 19.37 4.48
C GLY A 185 4.99 18.06 4.12
N SER A 186 4.72 17.18 5.10
CA SER A 186 4.00 15.93 4.87
C SER A 186 2.54 16.15 4.46
N ILE A 187 1.88 17.16 5.02
CA ILE A 187 0.51 17.54 4.68
C ILE A 187 0.45 18.10 3.25
N LEU A 188 1.42 18.95 2.90
CA LEU A 188 1.55 19.49 1.53
C LEU A 188 1.94 18.42 0.51
N ALA A 189 2.59 17.34 0.94
CA ALA A 189 2.93 16.21 0.08
C ALA A 189 1.75 15.28 -0.20
N ALA A 190 0.65 15.33 0.57
CA ALA A 190 -0.49 14.43 0.37
C ALA A 190 -1.22 14.65 -0.97
N PRO A 191 -1.54 15.91 -1.40
CA PRO A 191 -2.08 16.16 -2.75
C PRO A 191 -1.13 15.72 -3.86
N MET A 192 0.17 15.90 -3.67
CA MET A 192 1.17 15.45 -4.63
C MET A 192 1.18 13.92 -4.75
N SER A 193 1.17 13.20 -3.62
CA SER A 193 1.07 11.73 -3.61
C SER A 193 -0.17 11.24 -4.36
N LEU A 194 -1.30 11.92 -4.21
CA LEU A 194 -2.53 11.59 -4.92
C LEU A 194 -2.37 11.70 -6.45
N ILE A 195 -1.75 12.76 -6.95
CA ILE A 195 -1.49 12.95 -8.39
C ILE A 195 -0.60 11.83 -8.90
N VAL A 196 0.48 11.54 -8.18
CA VAL A 196 1.46 10.52 -8.59
C VAL A 196 0.85 9.11 -8.56
N GLU A 197 0.07 8.79 -7.53
CA GLU A 197 -0.68 7.52 -7.45
C GLU A 197 -1.70 7.39 -8.57
N THR A 198 -2.38 8.48 -8.92
CA THR A 198 -3.33 8.50 -10.05
C THR A 198 -2.63 8.14 -11.34
N ILE A 199 -1.51 8.81 -11.66
CA ILE A 199 -0.69 8.51 -12.84
C ILE A 199 -0.22 7.05 -12.82
N ALA A 200 0.26 6.56 -11.68
CA ALA A 200 0.75 5.19 -11.54
C ALA A 200 -0.32 4.13 -11.78
N VAL A 201 -1.55 4.36 -11.28
CA VAL A 201 -2.67 3.43 -11.49
C VAL A 201 -3.13 3.44 -12.95
N PHE A 202 -3.25 4.62 -13.58
CA PHE A 202 -3.55 4.72 -15.01
C PHE A 202 -2.51 3.98 -15.85
N LEU A 203 -1.22 4.22 -15.61
CA LEU A 203 -0.13 3.52 -16.29
C LEU A 203 -0.15 2.02 -16.01
N GLY A 204 -0.51 1.59 -14.81
CA GLY A 204 -0.61 0.18 -14.47
C GLY A 204 -1.71 -0.56 -15.24
N PHE A 205 -2.80 0.12 -15.59
CA PHE A 205 -3.85 -0.44 -16.44
C PHE A 205 -3.44 -0.51 -17.93
N THR A 206 -2.67 0.47 -18.42
CA THR A 206 -2.31 0.57 -19.84
C THR A 206 -1.02 -0.18 -20.20
N THR A 207 -0.12 -0.39 -19.24
CA THR A 207 1.18 -1.02 -19.46
C THR A 207 1.09 -2.55 -19.29
N ASN A 208 1.96 -3.29 -19.98
CA ASN A 208 2.04 -4.75 -19.87
C ASN A 208 2.23 -5.18 -18.39
N LYS A 209 1.34 -6.05 -17.93
CA LYS A 209 1.26 -6.52 -16.55
C LYS A 209 2.35 -7.52 -16.18
N TYR A 210 3.19 -7.99 -17.11
CA TYR A 210 4.21 -9.03 -16.84
C TYR A 210 5.65 -8.50 -16.83
N MET A 211 5.87 -7.19 -16.93
CA MET A 211 7.22 -6.61 -16.96
C MET A 211 7.66 -6.17 -15.56
N PHE A 212 8.70 -6.81 -15.03
CA PHE A 212 9.27 -6.48 -13.72
C PHE A 212 10.37 -5.40 -13.86
N TYR A 213 10.04 -4.15 -13.55
CA TYR A 213 11.04 -3.09 -13.45
C TYR A 213 11.67 -3.09 -12.05
N ILE A 214 13.00 -3.22 -11.96
CA ILE A 214 13.75 -3.14 -10.70
C ILE A 214 14.20 -1.69 -10.51
N VAL A 215 13.76 -1.05 -9.43
CA VAL A 215 14.29 0.26 -9.04
C VAL A 215 15.73 0.06 -8.56
N LYS A 216 16.69 0.55 -9.34
CA LYS A 216 18.11 0.52 -8.96
C LYS A 216 18.31 1.49 -7.79
N LYS A 217 18.45 0.96 -6.58
CA LYS A 217 18.97 1.71 -5.44
C LYS A 217 20.50 1.76 -5.56
N GLN A 218 21.03 2.70 -6.33
CA GLN A 218 22.47 2.98 -6.34
C GLN A 218 22.70 4.33 -5.64
N MET A 219 23.61 4.32 -4.67
CA MET A 219 24.34 5.51 -4.22
C MET A 219 25.39 5.87 -5.27
#